data_AF-A0AAN9HCK4-F1
#
_entry.id   AF-A0AAN9HCK4-F1
#
_cell.length_a   1.000
_cell.length_b   1.000
_cell.length_c   1.000
_cell.angle_alpha   90.00
_cell.angle_beta   90.00
_cell.angle_gamma   90.00
#
_symmetry.space_group_name_H-M   'P 1'
#
loop_
_entity.id
_entity.type
_entity.pdbx_description
1 polymer ?
#
loop_
_entity_poly.entity_id
_entity_poly.type
_entity_poly.pdbx_seq_one_letter_code
_entity_poly.pdbx_strand_id
1 'polypeptide(L)'
;MATRFCDFSSGVLHASKLVDITTWPDADTCEDFGDADVECLIKHFGPLLASSGANLDLIPDQWTFLKSSFYQQHPNMNQLTWPEINRRFQLQLVDVLLSIPASTADCERGFNLMKQVKSDWRSGLRSDTLSDLLTVQLSSPDIEDFDPDSAIQLWHQASVRERRPDFMERGAKKRKTQLEDDETSEEEDDDDSEED
;
A
#
# COMPACT_ATOMS: atom_id res chain seq x y z
N MET A 1 -14.97 -22.06 -0.90
CA MET A 1 -14.74 -20.61 -0.80
C MET A 1 -14.54 -20.28 0.66
N ALA A 2 -13.38 -19.76 1.04
CA ALA A 2 -13.22 -19.15 2.35
C ALA A 2 -14.09 -17.89 2.40
N THR A 3 -14.93 -17.76 3.42
CA THR A 3 -15.70 -16.54 3.65
C THR A 3 -14.75 -15.43 4.11
N ARG A 4 -14.99 -14.19 3.67
CA ARG A 4 -14.22 -13.03 4.13
C ARG A 4 -14.29 -12.97 5.67
N PHE A 5 -13.14 -12.85 6.33
CA PHE A 5 -13.00 -12.91 7.79
C PHE A 5 -13.37 -14.25 8.44
N CYS A 6 -13.23 -15.39 7.73
CA CYS A 6 -13.45 -16.72 8.31
C CYS A 6 -12.62 -16.98 9.59
N ASP A 7 -11.45 -16.36 9.69
CA ASP A 7 -10.56 -16.53 10.84
C ASP A 7 -10.95 -15.65 12.05
N PHE A 8 -11.83 -14.64 11.86
CA PHE A 8 -12.41 -13.87 12.96
C PHE A 8 -13.53 -14.66 13.61
N SER A 9 -13.13 -15.52 14.56
CA SER A 9 -14.10 -16.20 15.42
C SER A 9 -14.91 -15.21 16.27
N SER A 10 -16.05 -15.65 16.79
CA SER A 10 -16.85 -14.86 17.73
C SER A 10 -16.05 -14.40 18.95
N GLY A 11 -15.03 -15.18 19.37
CA GLY A 11 -14.13 -14.82 20.45
C GLY A 11 -13.20 -13.66 20.09
N VAL A 12 -12.61 -13.65 18.89
CA VAL A 12 -11.74 -12.56 18.42
C VAL A 12 -12.54 -11.27 18.25
N LEU A 13 -13.77 -11.35 17.74
CA LEU A 13 -14.67 -10.19 17.64
C LEU A 13 -15.06 -9.66 19.02
N HIS A 14 -15.29 -10.54 19.99
CA HIS A 14 -15.53 -10.11 21.37
C HIS A 14 -14.30 -9.39 21.95
N ALA A 15 -13.13 -10.04 21.85
CA ALA A 15 -11.88 -9.51 22.37
C ALA A 15 -11.46 -8.20 21.69
N SER A 16 -11.82 -7.98 20.42
CA SER A 16 -11.55 -6.71 19.73
C SER A 16 -12.23 -5.50 20.39
N LYS A 17 -13.28 -5.69 21.19
CA LYS A 17 -13.91 -4.60 21.96
C LYS A 17 -12.99 -4.01 23.03
N LEU A 18 -11.87 -4.65 23.31
CA LEU A 18 -10.82 -4.12 24.18
C LEU A 18 -10.33 -2.73 23.73
N VAL A 19 -10.39 -2.43 22.43
CA VAL A 19 -10.08 -1.08 21.92
C VAL A 19 -11.23 -0.08 22.09
N ASP A 20 -12.37 -0.44 22.66
CA ASP A 20 -13.41 0.52 23.00
C ASP A 20 -13.30 0.95 24.46
N ILE A 21 -12.56 2.04 24.69
CA ILE A 21 -12.29 2.60 26.03
C ILE A 21 -13.60 2.91 26.77
N THR A 22 -14.69 3.20 26.05
CA THR A 22 -15.99 3.52 26.67
C THR A 22 -16.67 2.31 27.31
N THR A 23 -16.20 1.10 27.01
CA THR A 23 -16.73 -0.16 27.54
C THR A 23 -15.93 -0.71 28.72
N TRP A 24 -14.88 0.00 29.14
CA TRP A 24 -14.01 -0.46 30.21
C TRP A 24 -14.74 -0.37 31.56
N PRO A 25 -14.53 -1.37 32.45
CA PRO A 25 -15.20 -1.42 33.73
C PRO A 25 -14.68 -0.35 34.70
N ASP A 26 -15.48 -0.06 35.73
CA ASP A 26 -15.05 0.78 36.85
C ASP A 26 -13.89 0.14 37.61
N ALA A 27 -13.13 0.98 38.32
CA ALA A 27 -11.90 0.59 39.04
C ALA A 27 -12.11 -0.60 40.02
N ASP A 28 -13.30 -0.72 40.61
CA ASP A 28 -13.63 -1.79 41.56
C ASP A 28 -13.74 -3.19 40.92
N THR A 29 -13.81 -3.26 39.59
CA THR A 29 -14.01 -4.53 38.83
C THR A 29 -12.96 -4.75 37.73
N CYS A 30 -11.84 -4.02 37.79
CA CYS A 30 -10.88 -3.98 36.69
C CYS A 30 -9.72 -4.99 36.76
N GLU A 31 -9.59 -5.73 37.86
CA GLU A 31 -8.40 -6.55 38.18
C GLU A 31 -8.04 -7.51 37.02
N ASP A 32 -8.97 -8.37 36.63
CA ASP A 32 -8.79 -9.35 35.56
C ASP A 32 -9.32 -8.88 34.19
N PHE A 33 -9.70 -7.61 34.06
CA PHE A 33 -10.34 -7.10 32.84
C PHE A 33 -9.41 -7.24 31.63
N GLY A 34 -9.95 -7.81 30.55
CA GLY A 34 -9.28 -7.90 29.25
C GLY A 34 -8.12 -8.90 29.17
N ASP A 35 -7.74 -9.60 30.25
CA ASP A 35 -6.58 -10.49 30.22
C ASP A 35 -6.82 -11.71 29.32
N ALA A 36 -7.98 -12.35 29.44
CA ALA A 36 -8.40 -13.43 28.56
C ALA A 36 -8.59 -12.97 27.10
N ASP A 37 -9.03 -11.72 26.89
CA ASP A 37 -9.17 -11.12 25.57
C ASP A 37 -7.81 -10.90 24.91
N VAL A 38 -6.83 -10.38 25.66
CA VAL A 38 -5.44 -10.22 25.20
C VAL A 38 -4.83 -11.58 24.84
N GLU A 39 -5.00 -12.61 25.68
CA GLU A 39 -4.52 -13.96 25.35
C GLU A 39 -5.17 -14.50 24.06
N CYS A 40 -6.48 -14.29 23.90
CA CYS A 40 -7.20 -14.69 22.69
C CYS A 40 -6.63 -14.00 21.44
N LEU A 41 -6.37 -12.70 21.54
CA LEU A 41 -5.86 -11.87 20.45
C LEU A 41 -4.40 -12.19 20.12
N ILE A 42 -3.55 -12.42 21.13
CA ILE A 42 -2.15 -12.89 20.95
C ILE A 42 -2.16 -14.23 20.20
N LYS A 43 -3.03 -15.15 20.59
CA LYS A 43 -3.14 -16.45 19.90
C LYS A 43 -3.56 -16.31 18.44
N HIS A 44 -4.45 -15.37 18.14
CA HIS A 44 -4.96 -15.15 16.79
C HIS A 44 -3.96 -14.38 15.90
N PHE A 45 -3.45 -13.24 16.38
CA PHE A 45 -2.54 -12.35 15.64
C PHE A 45 -1.06 -12.67 15.85
N GLY A 46 -0.73 -13.70 16.63
CA GLY A 46 0.63 -14.08 16.99
C GLY A 46 1.61 -14.16 15.81
N PRO A 47 1.25 -14.84 14.70
CA PRO A 47 2.10 -14.89 13.51
C PRO A 47 2.37 -13.50 12.89
N LEU A 48 1.35 -12.64 12.86
CA LEU A 48 1.47 -11.27 12.33
C LEU A 48 2.37 -10.41 13.24
N LEU A 49 2.17 -10.48 14.55
CA LEU A 49 2.97 -9.75 15.54
C LEU A 49 4.43 -10.22 15.53
N ALA A 50 4.69 -11.53 15.47
CA ALA A 50 6.05 -12.05 15.36
C ALA A 50 6.76 -11.55 14.09
N SER A 51 6.02 -11.47 12.97
CA SER A 51 6.58 -10.99 11.69
C SER A 51 6.95 -9.49 11.70
N SER A 52 6.31 -8.68 12.54
CA SER A 52 6.65 -7.27 12.72
C SER A 52 7.79 -7.04 13.73
N GLY A 53 8.30 -8.10 14.37
CA GLY A 53 9.33 -8.03 15.41
C GLY A 53 8.78 -7.77 16.81
N ALA A 54 7.47 -7.95 17.03
CA ALA A 54 6.85 -7.88 18.34
C ALA A 54 7.37 -8.97 19.28
N ASN A 55 7.59 -8.64 20.55
CA ASN A 55 7.82 -9.64 21.58
C ASN A 55 6.50 -10.01 22.25
N LEU A 56 5.95 -11.16 21.87
CA LEU A 56 4.66 -11.68 22.34
C LEU A 56 4.61 -11.87 23.86
N ASP A 57 5.73 -12.22 24.48
CA ASP A 57 5.82 -12.47 25.92
C ASP A 57 5.68 -11.17 26.74
N LEU A 58 5.95 -10.01 26.14
CA LEU A 58 5.83 -8.71 26.80
C LEU A 58 4.44 -8.09 26.67
N ILE A 59 3.59 -8.58 25.76
CA ILE A 59 2.27 -7.99 25.50
C ILE A 59 1.36 -8.05 26.75
N PRO A 60 1.30 -9.16 27.51
CA PRO A 60 0.53 -9.20 28.76
C PRO A 60 1.02 -8.16 29.79
N ASP A 61 2.34 -8.03 29.98
CA ASP A 61 2.90 -7.05 30.91
C ASP A 61 2.60 -5.61 30.48
N GLN A 62 2.72 -5.32 29.17
CA GLN A 62 2.36 -4.03 28.60
C GLN A 62 0.89 -3.70 28.83
N TRP A 63 0.00 -4.69 28.71
CA TRP A 63 -1.42 -4.55 28.99
C TRP A 63 -1.67 -4.24 30.47
N THR A 64 -1.08 -5.01 31.39
CA THR A 64 -1.22 -4.78 32.84
C THR A 64 -0.70 -3.39 33.25
N PHE A 65 0.42 -2.96 32.66
CA PHE A 65 0.97 -1.62 32.90
C PHE A 65 0.06 -0.51 32.38
N LEU A 66 -0.55 -0.71 31.20
CA LEU A 66 -1.52 0.22 30.67
C LEU A 66 -2.76 0.31 31.56
N LYS A 67 -3.36 -0.83 31.95
CA LYS A 67 -4.51 -0.86 32.88
C LYS A 67 -4.20 -0.06 34.15
N SER A 68 -3.07 -0.38 34.78
CA SER A 68 -2.62 0.29 36.01
C SER A 68 -2.47 1.80 35.81
N SER A 69 -1.89 2.24 34.69
CA SER A 69 -1.72 3.66 34.39
C SER A 69 -3.06 4.38 34.21
N PHE A 70 -4.03 3.74 33.54
CA PHE A 70 -5.35 4.34 33.30
C PHE A 70 -6.13 4.51 34.59
N TYR A 71 -6.26 3.44 35.38
CA TYR A 71 -7.05 3.48 36.62
C TYR A 71 -6.41 4.35 37.71
N GLN A 72 -5.08 4.54 37.69
CA GLN A 72 -4.41 5.42 38.67
C GLN A 72 -4.41 6.90 38.25
N GLN A 73 -4.27 7.21 36.95
CA GLN A 73 -4.01 8.58 36.49
C GLN A 73 -5.24 9.29 35.91
N HIS A 74 -6.32 8.56 35.58
CA HIS A 74 -7.43 9.11 34.81
C HIS A 74 -8.80 8.76 35.42
N PRO A 75 -9.36 9.61 36.31
CA PRO A 75 -10.73 9.45 36.79
C PRO A 75 -11.79 9.60 35.69
N ASN A 76 -11.44 10.16 34.52
CA ASN A 76 -12.32 10.29 33.35
C ASN A 76 -11.64 9.69 32.10
N MET A 77 -11.73 8.37 31.94
CA MET A 77 -11.14 7.63 30.81
C MET A 77 -11.74 8.03 29.45
N ASN A 78 -12.93 8.63 29.45
CA ASN A 78 -13.72 8.98 28.26
C ASN A 78 -13.11 10.11 27.41
N GLN A 79 -12.05 10.77 27.88
CA GLN A 79 -11.37 11.85 27.16
C GLN A 79 -10.11 11.40 26.43
N LEU A 80 -9.65 10.17 26.64
CA LEU A 80 -8.43 9.65 26.02
C LEU A 80 -8.71 9.10 24.63
N THR A 81 -7.77 9.34 23.71
CA THR A 81 -7.80 8.77 22.35
C THR A 81 -6.67 7.77 22.15
N TRP A 82 -6.90 6.73 21.34
CA TRP A 82 -5.86 5.73 21.05
C TRP A 82 -4.55 6.29 20.49
N PRO A 83 -4.53 7.33 19.64
CA PRO A 83 -3.28 7.95 19.21
C PRO A 83 -2.43 8.48 20.37
N GLU A 84 -3.04 9.09 21.39
CA GLU A 84 -2.33 9.59 22.58
C GLU A 84 -1.78 8.45 23.42
N ILE A 85 -2.59 7.40 23.60
CA ILE A 85 -2.23 6.20 24.34
C ILE A 85 -1.08 5.48 23.63
N ASN A 86 -1.20 5.27 22.32
CA ASN A 86 -0.22 4.53 21.55
C ASN A 86 1.13 5.26 21.46
N ARG A 87 1.13 6.60 21.45
CA ARG A 87 2.37 7.39 21.55
C ARG A 87 3.13 7.12 22.86
N ARG A 88 2.43 6.79 23.95
CA ARG A 88 3.02 6.57 25.27
C ARG A 88 3.41 5.10 25.52
N PHE A 89 2.61 4.15 25.05
CA PHE A 89 2.74 2.74 25.39
C PHE A 89 3.13 1.81 24.23
N GLN A 90 3.08 2.29 22.98
CA GLN A 90 3.47 1.54 21.76
C GLN A 90 2.90 0.11 21.72
N LEU A 91 1.58 -0.01 21.78
CA LEU A 91 0.89 -1.29 21.87
C LEU A 91 0.59 -1.85 20.49
N GLN A 92 1.51 -2.69 20.00
CA GLN A 92 1.41 -3.31 18.68
C GLN A 92 0.13 -4.14 18.50
N LEU A 93 -0.36 -4.78 19.57
CA LEU A 93 -1.64 -5.51 19.53
C LEU A 93 -2.83 -4.59 19.22
N VAL A 94 -2.84 -3.41 19.84
CA VAL A 94 -3.88 -2.39 19.64
C VAL A 94 -3.77 -1.81 18.23
N ASP A 95 -2.56 -1.58 17.73
CA ASP A 95 -2.35 -1.09 16.36
C ASP A 95 -2.94 -2.05 15.31
N VAL A 96 -2.74 -3.37 15.51
CA VAL A 96 -3.37 -4.38 14.66
C VAL A 96 -4.89 -4.25 14.72
N LEU A 97 -5.47 -4.14 15.92
CA LEU A 97 -6.92 -4.02 16.08
C LEU A 97 -7.50 -2.77 15.43
N LEU A 98 -6.83 -1.61 15.58
CA LEU A 98 -7.27 -0.34 15.01
C LEU A 98 -7.04 -0.25 13.50
N SER A 99 -6.17 -1.11 12.94
CA SER A 99 -5.99 -1.23 11.49
C SER A 99 -7.12 -1.98 10.78
N ILE A 100 -7.98 -2.69 11.52
CA ILE A 100 -9.10 -3.43 10.97
C ILE A 100 -10.24 -2.45 10.66
N PRO A 101 -10.69 -2.35 9.41
CA PRO A 101 -11.79 -1.45 9.07
C PRO A 101 -13.09 -1.92 9.75
N ALA A 102 -13.70 -1.02 10.51
CA ALA A 102 -14.97 -1.27 11.20
C ALA A 102 -16.20 -1.25 10.27
N SER A 103 -16.04 -0.82 9.01
CA SER A 103 -17.13 -0.63 8.04
C SER A 103 -16.68 -0.94 6.61
N THR A 104 -17.66 -1.24 5.74
CA THR A 104 -17.46 -1.37 4.29
C THR A 104 -17.49 -0.03 3.55
N ALA A 105 -17.66 1.09 4.24
CA ALA A 105 -17.76 2.42 3.64
C ALA A 105 -16.58 2.74 2.69
N ASP A 106 -15.35 2.39 3.07
CA ASP A 106 -14.18 2.59 2.21
C ASP A 106 -14.21 1.72 0.94
N CYS A 107 -14.72 0.49 1.06
CA CYS A 107 -14.94 -0.37 -0.09
C CYS A 107 -15.98 0.24 -1.03
N GLU A 108 -17.09 0.76 -0.49
CA GLU A 108 -18.16 1.41 -1.26
C GLU A 108 -17.65 2.68 -1.97
N ARG A 109 -16.84 3.49 -1.29
CA ARG A 109 -16.15 4.63 -1.89
C ARG A 109 -15.26 4.19 -3.05
N GLY A 110 -14.47 3.13 -2.87
CA GLY A 110 -13.64 2.54 -3.92
C GLY A 110 -14.45 2.05 -5.12
N PHE A 111 -15.57 1.37 -4.88
CA PHE A 111 -16.49 0.94 -5.96
C PHE A 111 -17.11 2.13 -6.70
N ASN A 112 -17.46 3.20 -6.00
CA ASN A 112 -18.00 4.39 -6.63
C ASN A 112 -16.96 5.08 -7.53
N LEU A 113 -15.73 5.24 -7.04
CA LEU A 113 -14.61 5.76 -7.85
C LEU A 113 -14.33 4.88 -9.06
N MET A 114 -14.38 3.55 -8.89
CA MET A 114 -14.21 2.62 -10.01
C MET A 114 -15.27 2.82 -11.10
N LYS A 115 -16.53 3.11 -10.75
CA LYS A 115 -17.58 3.43 -11.73
C LYS A 115 -17.28 4.73 -12.49
N GLN A 116 -16.65 5.71 -11.84
CA GLN A 116 -16.25 6.95 -12.49
C GLN A 116 -15.05 6.75 -13.44
N VAL A 117 -14.06 5.97 -13.02
CA VAL A 117 -12.87 5.65 -13.83
C VAL A 117 -13.24 4.78 -15.03
N LYS A 118 -14.05 3.75 -14.80
CA LYS A 118 -14.54 2.81 -15.82
C LYS A 118 -15.86 3.30 -16.40
N SER A 119 -15.78 4.43 -17.11
CA SER A 119 -16.90 4.94 -17.92
C SER A 119 -17.15 4.08 -19.16
N ASP A 120 -18.28 4.28 -19.85
CA ASP A 120 -18.62 3.53 -21.07
C ASP A 120 -17.51 3.57 -22.13
N TRP A 121 -16.86 4.73 -22.28
CA TRP A 121 -15.72 4.94 -23.19
C TRP A 121 -14.40 4.32 -22.71
N ARG A 122 -14.30 3.96 -21.43
CA ARG A 122 -13.13 3.34 -20.79
C ARG A 122 -13.40 1.91 -20.30
N SER A 123 -14.43 1.26 -20.83
CA SER A 123 -14.87 -0.08 -20.43
C SER A 123 -13.81 -1.18 -20.62
N GLY A 124 -12.84 -0.96 -21.51
CA GLY A 124 -11.73 -1.87 -21.83
C GLY A 124 -10.42 -1.66 -21.05
N LEU A 125 -10.41 -0.89 -19.96
CA LEU A 125 -9.19 -0.72 -19.14
C LEU A 125 -8.67 -2.07 -18.62
N ARG A 126 -7.36 -2.29 -18.74
CA ARG A 126 -6.67 -3.41 -18.12
C ARG A 126 -6.77 -3.32 -16.60
N SER A 127 -6.76 -4.47 -15.92
CA SER A 127 -6.83 -4.54 -14.45
C SER A 127 -5.72 -3.72 -13.80
N ASP A 128 -4.47 -3.86 -14.27
CA ASP A 128 -3.32 -3.15 -13.70
C ASP A 128 -3.50 -1.63 -13.79
N THR A 129 -3.87 -1.12 -14.97
CA THR A 129 -4.11 0.31 -15.18
C THR A 129 -5.28 0.82 -14.35
N LEU A 130 -6.35 0.03 -14.19
CA LEU A 130 -7.47 0.40 -13.34
C LEU A 130 -7.04 0.48 -11.86
N SER A 131 -6.25 -0.48 -11.39
CA SER A 131 -5.69 -0.48 -10.04
C SER A 131 -4.81 0.76 -9.81
N ASP A 132 -3.90 1.06 -10.73
CA ASP A 132 -3.03 2.25 -10.65
C ASP A 132 -3.85 3.54 -10.54
N LEU A 133 -4.87 3.70 -11.41
CA LEU A 133 -5.75 4.86 -11.38
C LEU A 133 -6.56 4.96 -10.09
N LEU A 134 -7.06 3.84 -9.57
CA LEU A 134 -7.79 3.80 -8.30
C LEU A 134 -6.89 4.14 -7.12
N THR A 135 -5.66 3.64 -7.09
CA THR A 135 -4.68 3.98 -6.06
C THR A 135 -4.39 5.47 -6.05
N VAL A 136 -4.17 6.09 -7.21
CA VAL A 136 -3.99 7.54 -7.30
C VAL A 136 -5.22 8.28 -6.75
N GLN A 137 -6.43 7.88 -7.14
CA GLN A 137 -7.67 8.55 -6.70
C GLN A 137 -7.99 8.36 -5.20
N LEU A 138 -7.60 7.24 -4.61
CA LEU A 138 -7.90 6.90 -3.22
C LEU A 138 -6.82 7.38 -2.24
N SER A 139 -5.56 7.41 -2.67
CA SER A 139 -4.41 7.64 -1.79
C SER A 139 -3.70 8.97 -2.04
N SER A 140 -3.99 9.66 -3.15
CA SER A 140 -3.43 11.00 -3.38
C SER A 140 -4.07 12.00 -2.42
N PRO A 141 -3.28 12.97 -1.90
CA PRO A 141 -3.86 14.17 -1.31
C PRO A 141 -4.71 14.93 -2.34
N ASP A 142 -5.53 15.85 -1.85
CA ASP A 142 -6.28 16.78 -2.69
C ASP A 142 -5.33 17.57 -3.59
N ILE A 143 -5.83 18.00 -4.75
CA ILE A 143 -5.00 18.66 -5.78
C ILE A 143 -4.30 19.93 -5.27
N GLU A 144 -4.88 20.60 -4.26
CA GLU A 144 -4.34 21.81 -3.64
C GLU A 144 -3.10 21.51 -2.78
N ASP A 145 -3.04 20.32 -2.18
CA ASP A 145 -1.98 19.87 -1.27
C ASP A 145 -1.01 18.87 -1.93
N PHE A 146 -1.23 18.56 -3.21
CA PHE A 146 -0.41 17.60 -3.95
C PHE A 146 0.95 18.21 -4.33
N ASP A 147 2.02 17.61 -3.82
CA ASP A 147 3.39 17.92 -4.21
C ASP A 147 3.83 17.06 -5.43
N PRO A 148 3.99 17.66 -6.63
CA PRO A 148 4.39 16.93 -7.81
C PRO A 148 5.89 16.60 -7.88
N ASP A 149 6.74 17.22 -7.06
CA ASP A 149 8.20 17.19 -7.25
C ASP A 149 8.77 15.78 -7.16
N SER A 150 8.28 14.98 -6.22
CA SER A 150 8.70 13.58 -6.06
C SER A 150 8.37 12.74 -7.31
N ALA A 151 7.20 12.93 -7.90
CA ALA A 151 6.78 12.22 -9.10
C ALA A 151 7.60 12.67 -10.33
N ILE A 152 7.88 13.97 -10.44
CA ILE A 152 8.72 14.53 -11.50
C ILE A 152 10.14 13.98 -11.41
N GLN A 153 10.73 13.92 -10.22
CA GLN A 153 12.07 13.39 -10.01
C GLN A 153 12.15 11.90 -10.37
N LEU A 154 11.16 11.10 -9.94
CA LEU A 154 11.07 9.68 -10.30
C LEU A 154 10.96 9.49 -11.81
N TRP A 155 10.09 10.27 -12.46
CA TRP A 155 9.94 10.22 -13.92
C TRP A 155 11.23 10.63 -14.64
N HIS A 156 11.88 11.71 -14.19
CA HIS A 156 13.15 12.17 -14.75
C HIS A 156 14.22 11.09 -14.62
N GLN A 157 14.43 10.51 -13.42
CA GLN A 157 15.39 9.44 -13.20
C GLN A 157 15.10 8.19 -14.06
N ALA A 158 13.82 7.81 -14.20
CA ALA A 158 13.43 6.70 -15.06
C ALA A 158 13.59 7.00 -16.56
N SER A 159 13.48 8.28 -16.96
CA SER A 159 13.67 8.74 -18.34
C SER A 159 15.15 8.83 -18.76
N VAL A 160 16.07 8.86 -17.79
CA VAL A 160 17.53 8.85 -18.00
C VAL A 160 18.06 7.45 -18.41
N ARG A 161 17.17 6.46 -18.63
CA ARG A 161 17.52 5.24 -19.38
C ARG A 161 18.29 5.63 -20.64
N GLU A 162 19.39 4.92 -20.90
CA GLU A 162 20.21 5.06 -22.11
C GLU A 162 19.29 5.32 -23.29
N ARG A 163 19.33 6.54 -23.82
CA ARG A 163 18.70 6.87 -25.10
C ARG A 163 19.16 5.76 -26.03
N ARG A 164 18.21 4.91 -26.48
CA ARG A 164 18.48 3.68 -27.24
C ARG A 164 19.75 3.88 -28.08
N PRO A 165 20.90 3.30 -27.70
CA PRO A 165 22.18 3.58 -28.38
C PRO A 165 22.04 3.36 -29.90
N ASP A 166 21.24 2.36 -30.24
CA ASP A 166 20.92 1.94 -31.60
C ASP A 166 19.94 2.82 -32.39
N PHE A 167 19.28 3.82 -31.79
CA PHE A 167 18.33 4.63 -32.55
C PHE A 167 19.05 5.49 -33.60
N MET A 168 20.23 6.04 -33.25
CA MET A 168 21.07 6.72 -34.23
C MET A 168 21.85 5.74 -35.11
N GLU A 169 22.26 4.58 -34.60
CA GLU A 169 23.00 3.59 -35.41
C GLU A 169 22.15 3.02 -36.55
N ARG A 170 20.85 2.77 -36.35
CA ARG A 170 19.98 2.29 -37.44
C ARG A 170 19.82 3.33 -38.55
N GLY A 171 19.74 4.62 -38.19
CA GLY A 171 19.71 5.70 -39.16
C GLY A 171 21.06 5.96 -39.86
N ALA A 172 22.17 5.63 -39.21
CA ALA A 172 23.51 5.70 -39.80
C ALA A 172 23.78 4.50 -40.73
N LYS A 173 23.44 3.28 -40.31
CA LYS A 173 23.52 2.05 -41.13
C LYS A 173 22.68 2.18 -42.39
N LYS A 174 21.45 2.69 -42.29
CA LYS A 174 20.57 2.90 -43.45
C LYS A 174 21.13 3.93 -44.45
N ARG A 175 21.79 4.99 -43.96
CA ARG A 175 22.47 5.98 -44.82
C ARG A 175 23.74 5.43 -45.46
N LYS A 176 24.46 4.54 -44.76
CA LYS A 176 25.69 3.93 -45.26
C LYS A 176 25.42 2.89 -46.35
N THR A 177 24.41 2.04 -46.16
CA THR A 177 23.95 1.10 -47.20
C THR A 177 23.48 1.85 -48.44
N GLN A 178 22.78 2.99 -48.27
CA GLN A 178 22.29 3.78 -49.39
C GLN A 178 23.39 4.53 -50.16
N LEU A 179 24.55 4.76 -49.56
CA LEU A 179 25.74 5.34 -50.23
C LEU A 179 26.56 4.24 -50.92
N GLU A 180 26.69 3.07 -50.29
CA GLU A 180 27.38 1.91 -50.88
C GLU A 180 26.60 1.38 -52.10
N ASP A 181 25.27 1.37 -52.08
CA ASP A 181 24.44 1.00 -53.23
C ASP A 181 24.51 2.00 -54.41
N ASP A 182 24.77 3.29 -54.12
CA ASP A 182 24.90 4.37 -55.13
C ASP A 182 26.28 4.31 -55.80
N GLU A 183 27.36 4.15 -55.02
CA GLU A 183 28.73 3.99 -55.53
C GLU A 183 28.90 2.69 -56.35
N THR A 184 28.23 1.60 -55.98
CA THR A 184 28.29 0.33 -56.74
C THR A 184 27.56 0.43 -58.09
N SER A 185 26.64 1.39 -58.25
CA SER A 185 25.93 1.62 -59.51
C SER A 185 26.68 2.51 -60.50
N GLU A 186 27.69 3.26 -60.04
CA GLU A 186 28.52 4.14 -60.87
C GLU A 186 29.79 3.43 -61.39
N GLU A 187 30.14 2.24 -60.89
CA GLU A 187 31.34 1.48 -61.28
C GLU A 187 31.10 0.42 -62.39
N GLU A 188 29.88 0.26 -62.92
CA GLU A 188 29.56 -0.77 -63.94
C GLU A 188 29.51 -0.26 -65.41
N ASP A 189 29.84 1.01 -65.69
CA ASP A 189 29.83 1.58 -67.06
C ASP A 189 31.23 1.96 -67.55
N ASP A 190 32.15 1.00 -67.73
CA ASP A 190 33.32 1.16 -68.61
C ASP A 190 34.00 -0.20 -68.85
N ASP A 191 33.56 -0.98 -69.86
CA ASP A 191 34.50 -1.75 -70.69
C ASP A 191 33.90 -2.21 -72.04
N ASP A 192 34.61 -1.81 -73.10
CA ASP A 192 34.74 -2.37 -74.45
C ASP A 192 33.60 -2.34 -75.50
N SER A 193 33.56 -1.21 -76.20
CA SER A 193 33.78 -1.02 -77.65
C SER A 193 34.02 -2.23 -78.58
N GLU A 194 33.45 -2.11 -79.80
CA GLU A 194 34.00 -2.49 -81.13
C GLU A 194 34.27 -3.98 -81.42
N GLU A 195 33.58 -4.67 -82.35
CA GLU A 195 33.70 -4.78 -83.82
C GLU A 195 32.87 -6.07 -84.14
N ASP A 196 32.19 -6.35 -85.27
CA ASP A 196 32.18 -5.93 -86.67
C ASP A 196 30.83 -6.45 -87.27
#